data_AF-A0A9X3T094-F1
#
_entry.id   AF-A0A9X3T094-F1
#
_cell.length_a   1.000
_cell.length_b   1.000
_cell.length_c   1.000
_cell.angle_alpha   90.00
_cell.angle_beta   90.00
_cell.angle_gamma   90.00
#
_symmetry.space_group_name_H-M   'P 1'
#
loop_
_entity.id
_entity.type
_entity.pdbx_description
1 polymer ?
#
loop_
_entity_poly.entity_id
_entity_poly.type
_entity_poly.pdbx_seq_one_letter_code
_entity_poly.pdbx_strand_id
1 'polypeptide(L)' 'LGLFGVHAWAMKMFSYHYYENTYALTKLAFSYIETPAFAFHDNPSVAPDTPGFRDVGFDNFSASYEDWSLADVLYISG' A
#
# COMPACT_ATOMS: atom_id res chain seq x y z
N LEU A 1 -20.66 -14.82 5.07
CA LEU A 1 -20.72 -14.69 3.59
C LEU A 1 -22.07 -15.24 3.15
N GLY A 2 -23.07 -14.36 3.02
CA GLY A 2 -24.48 -14.71 2.78
C GLY A 2 -24.88 -14.62 1.30
N LEU A 3 -26.20 -14.52 1.07
CA LEU A 3 -26.97 -14.52 -0.19
C LEU A 3 -26.36 -13.87 -1.46
N PHE A 4 -25.33 -13.03 -1.36
CA PHE A 4 -24.79 -12.19 -2.44
C PHE A 4 -23.31 -12.45 -2.80
N GLY A 5 -22.63 -13.37 -2.09
CA GLY A 5 -21.24 -13.76 -2.41
C GLY A 5 -20.16 -12.74 -1.99
N VAL A 6 -18.88 -13.06 -2.24
CA VAL A 6 -17.71 -12.26 -1.83
C VAL A 6 -17.59 -10.93 -2.58
N HIS A 7 -18.08 -10.87 -3.82
CA HIS A 7 -18.05 -9.67 -4.67
C HIS A 7 -19.00 -8.55 -4.20
N ALA A 8 -19.98 -8.88 -3.36
CA ALA A 8 -20.94 -7.90 -2.83
C ALA A 8 -20.40 -7.11 -1.63
N TRP A 9 -19.19 -7.42 -1.16
CA TRP A 9 -18.55 -6.72 -0.04
C TRP A 9 -17.21 -6.13 -0.49
N ALA A 10 -16.96 -4.88 -0.12
CA ALA A 10 -15.73 -4.15 -0.46
C ALA A 10 -15.08 -3.53 0.78
N MET A 11 -13.77 -3.36 0.71
CA MET A 11 -12.98 -2.73 1.77
C MET A 11 -12.12 -1.60 1.24
N LYS A 12 -12.17 -0.46 1.95
CA LYS A 12 -11.21 0.62 1.79
C LYS A 12 -10.57 0.93 3.14
N MET A 13 -9.24 0.99 3.18
CA MET A 13 -8.50 1.21 4.43
C MET A 13 -7.25 2.07 4.22
N PHE A 14 -6.74 2.67 5.31
CA PHE A 14 -5.44 3.33 5.30
C PHE A 14 -4.31 2.31 5.09
N SER A 15 -3.35 2.62 4.22
CA SER A 15 -2.15 1.79 4.00
C SER A 15 -1.09 1.97 5.10
N TYR A 16 -1.20 3.05 5.87
CA TYR A 16 -0.28 3.45 6.92
C TYR A 16 -1.02 3.74 8.23
N HIS A 17 -0.53 3.18 9.33
CA HIS A 17 -0.84 3.48 10.73
C HIS A 17 -0.01 2.49 11.60
N TYR A 18 -0.54 2.06 12.74
CA TYR A 18 -0.07 0.90 13.49
C TYR A 18 -0.16 -0.40 12.68
N TYR A 19 0.89 -1.23 12.72
CA TYR A 19 0.96 -2.52 12.01
C TYR A 19 -0.17 -3.47 12.40
N GLU A 20 -0.64 -3.39 13.64
CA GLU A 20 -1.72 -4.18 14.19
C GLU A 20 -3.02 -3.92 13.43
N ASN A 21 -3.29 -2.66 13.09
CA ASN A 21 -4.48 -2.27 12.34
C ASN A 21 -4.39 -2.76 10.89
N THR A 22 -3.27 -2.52 10.22
CA THR A 22 -3.11 -2.92 8.83
C THR A 22 -3.12 -4.44 8.68
N TYR A 23 -2.51 -5.17 9.61
CA TYR A 23 -2.56 -6.63 9.65
C TYR A 23 -3.97 -7.16 9.91
N ALA A 24 -4.69 -6.65 10.91
CA ALA A 24 -6.03 -7.14 11.22
C ALA A 24 -7.02 -6.95 10.05
N LEU A 25 -6.96 -5.78 9.41
CA LEU A 25 -7.82 -5.42 8.28
C LEU A 25 -7.47 -6.21 7.02
N THR A 26 -6.19 -6.33 6.66
CA THR A 26 -5.76 -7.13 5.50
C THR A 26 -6.04 -8.62 5.72
N LYS A 27 -5.87 -9.14 6.94
CA LYS A 27 -6.23 -10.52 7.28
C LYS A 27 -7.73 -10.76 7.13
N LEU A 28 -8.58 -9.82 7.57
CA LEU A 28 -10.03 -9.91 7.35
C LEU A 28 -10.37 -9.96 5.86
N ALA A 29 -9.84 -9.03 5.07
CA ALA A 29 -10.15 -8.92 3.64
C ALA A 29 -9.64 -10.11 2.83
N PHE A 30 -8.37 -10.49 3.00
CA PHE A 30 -7.69 -11.43 2.11
C PHE A 30 -7.70 -12.87 2.59
N SER A 31 -7.87 -13.13 3.89
CA SER A 31 -7.84 -14.50 4.43
C SER A 31 -9.21 -15.01 4.91
N TYR A 32 -10.14 -14.13 5.30
CA TYR A 32 -11.44 -14.55 5.82
C TYR A 32 -12.60 -14.25 4.88
N ILE A 33 -12.61 -13.07 4.25
CA ILE A 33 -13.66 -12.68 3.29
C ILE A 33 -13.28 -13.08 1.86
N GLU A 34 -11.98 -13.03 1.53
CA GLU A 34 -11.44 -13.29 0.20
C GLU A 34 -12.08 -12.38 -0.88
N THR A 35 -12.35 -11.12 -0.53
CA THR A 35 -12.93 -10.18 -1.49
C THR A 35 -11.88 -9.73 -2.51
N PRO A 36 -12.23 -9.64 -3.80
CA PRO A 36 -11.40 -8.93 -4.78
C PRO A 36 -11.62 -7.42 -4.75
N ALA A 37 -12.67 -6.93 -4.09
CA ALA A 37 -13.01 -5.51 -4.02
C ALA A 37 -12.28 -4.84 -2.84
N PHE A 38 -10.99 -4.58 -3.01
CA PHE A 38 -10.14 -3.94 -2.01
C PHE A 38 -9.36 -2.77 -2.61
N ALA A 39 -9.22 -1.68 -1.84
CA ALA A 39 -8.34 -0.57 -2.19
C ALA A 39 -7.75 0.10 -0.95
N PHE A 40 -6.57 0.69 -1.10
CA PHE A 40 -6.03 1.60 -0.09
C PHE A 40 -6.68 2.98 -0.19
N HIS A 41 -6.53 3.80 0.84
CA HIS A 41 -7.21 5.10 0.97
C HIS A 41 -6.93 6.08 -0.20
N ASP A 42 -5.71 6.08 -0.72
CA ASP A 42 -5.14 6.95 -1.77
C ASP A 42 -5.30 6.39 -3.19
N ASN A 43 -5.57 5.10 -3.33
CA ASN A 43 -5.70 4.45 -4.63
C ASN A 43 -7.14 3.94 -4.85
N PRO A 44 -7.65 3.89 -6.09
CA PRO A 44 -8.89 3.17 -6.39
C PRO A 44 -8.72 1.63 -6.47
N SER A 45 -7.50 1.12 -6.30
CA SER A 45 -7.17 -0.31 -6.45
C SER A 45 -5.98 -0.74 -5.58
N VAL A 46 -5.55 -1.99 -5.69
CA VAL A 46 -4.26 -2.46 -5.16
C VAL A 46 -3.18 -2.21 -6.20
N ALA A 47 -2.66 -0.99 -6.23
CA ALA A 47 -1.56 -0.61 -7.11
C ALA A 47 -0.45 0.10 -6.31
N PRO A 48 0.83 -0.08 -6.67
CA PRO A 48 1.95 0.64 -6.05
C PRO A 48 1.98 2.11 -6.50
N ASP A 49 2.53 2.98 -5.67
CA ASP A 49 2.61 4.42 -5.95
C ASP A 49 3.67 4.79 -6.99
N THR A 50 4.76 4.03 -7.06
CA THR A 50 5.89 4.23 -7.99
C THR A 50 6.19 2.95 -8.77
N PRO A 51 5.25 2.46 -9.61
CA PRO A 51 5.42 1.19 -10.32
C PRO A 51 6.74 1.16 -11.11
N GLY A 52 7.06 2.24 -11.83
CA GLY A 52 8.29 2.31 -12.63
C GLY A 52 9.59 2.14 -11.83
N PHE A 53 9.64 2.61 -10.58
CA PHE A 53 10.84 2.45 -9.73
C PHE A 53 10.96 1.00 -9.28
N ARG A 54 9.84 0.42 -8.82
CA ARG A 54 9.81 -0.97 -8.40
C ARG A 54 10.11 -1.94 -9.55
N ASP A 55 9.60 -1.64 -10.75
CA ASP A 55 9.77 -2.47 -11.95
C ASP A 55 11.24 -2.54 -12.39
N VAL A 56 12.03 -1.49 -12.15
CA VAL A 56 13.48 -1.50 -12.39
C VAL A 56 14.30 -2.03 -11.21
N GLY A 57 13.64 -2.49 -10.14
CA GLY A 57 14.28 -3.02 -8.93
C GLY A 57 14.80 -1.96 -7.97
N PHE A 58 14.34 -0.72 -8.09
CA PHE A 58 14.71 0.37 -7.19
C PHE A 58 13.81 0.39 -5.95
N ASP A 59 14.42 0.51 -4.76
CA ASP A 59 13.69 0.65 -3.50
C ASP A 59 13.51 2.14 -3.16
N ASN A 60 12.25 2.58 -3.17
CA ASN A 60 11.83 3.96 -2.90
C ASN A 60 12.32 4.51 -1.55
N PHE A 61 12.50 3.65 -0.55
CA PHE A 61 12.80 4.05 0.82
C PHE A 61 14.20 3.60 1.27
N SER A 62 15.10 3.34 0.31
CA SER A 62 16.47 2.89 0.58
C SER A 62 17.38 3.97 1.17
N ALA A 63 17.14 5.24 0.84
CA ALA A 63 17.94 6.36 1.35
C ALA A 63 17.55 6.71 2.79
N SER A 64 18.56 6.95 3.63
CA SER A 64 18.40 7.40 5.01
C SER A 64 18.47 8.93 5.11
N TYR A 65 18.12 9.46 6.29
CA TYR A 65 18.32 10.89 6.57
C TYR A 65 19.80 11.31 6.60
N GLU A 66 20.73 10.38 6.84
CA GLU A 66 22.16 10.66 6.79
C GLU A 66 22.62 10.90 5.35
N ASP A 67 22.16 10.09 4.40
CA ASP A 67 22.43 10.29 2.97
C ASP A 67 21.98 11.68 2.50
N TRP A 68 20.84 12.15 3.02
CA TRP A 68 20.35 13.51 2.74
C TRP A 68 21.25 14.60 3.33
N SER A 69 21.86 14.36 4.48
CA SER A 69 22.77 15.31 5.13
C SER A 69 24.14 15.40 4.46
N LEU A 70 24.55 14.34 3.78
CA LEU A 70 25.86 14.22 3.13
C LEU A 70 25.84 14.58 1.64
N ALA A 71 24.66 14.71 1.02
CA ALA A 71 24.55 15.00 -0.40
C ALA A 71 25.05 16.41 -0.76
N ASP A 72 25.93 16.51 -1.76
CA ASP A 72 26.35 17.80 -2.33
C ASP A 72 25.20 18.52 -3.03
N VAL A 73 24.30 17.74 -3.65
CA VAL A 73 23.15 18.23 -4.42
C VAL A 73 21.93 17.36 -4.13
N LEU A 74 20.81 18.02 -3.83
CA LEU A 74 19.50 17.39 -3.72
C LEU A 74 18.64 17.74 -4.94
N TYR A 75 18.13 16.71 -5.63
CA TYR A 75 17.13 16.86 -6.69
C TYR A 75 15.73 16.55 -6.12
N ILE A 76 14.84 17.54 -6.14
CA ILE A 76 13.49 17.46 -5.57
C ILE A 76 12.46 17.65 -6.69
N SER A 77 11.59 16.68 -6.91
CA SER A 77 10.49 16.70 -7.88
C SER A 77 9.19 16.24 -7.22
N GLY A 78 8.07 16.87 -7.57
CA GLY A 78 6.73 16.52 -7.08
C GLY A 78 5.79 16.06 -8.17
#